data_AF-A0A443S4Z0-F1
#
_entry.id   AF-A0A443S4Z0-F1
#
_cell.length_a   1.000
_cell.length_b   1.000
_cell.length_c   1.000
_cell.angle_alpha   90.00
_cell.angle_beta   90.00
_cell.angle_gamma   90.00
#
_symmetry.space_group_name_H-M   'P 1'
#
loop_
_entity.id
_entity.type
_entity.pdbx_description
1 polymer ?
#
loop_
_entity_poly.entity_id
_entity_poly.type
_entity_poly.pdbx_seq_one_letter_code
_entity_poly.pdbx_strand_id
1 'polypeptide(L)' 'LPYETIFGGVCGLTEKQFREANGYSNTYLGWGGEDDDFYERVKFSKMKIFRKTLKIARYASLKHVKNTKQRNHAK' A
#
# COMPACT_ATOMS: atom_id res chain seq x y z
N LEU A 1 10.75 1.02 -9.63
CA LEU A 1 9.76 0.47 -8.67
C LEU A 1 9.52 -0.99 -9.05
N PRO A 2 9.15 -1.88 -8.12
CA PRO A 2 8.93 -3.29 -8.40
C PRO A 2 7.84 -3.54 -9.47
N TYR A 3 6.81 -2.68 -9.51
CA TYR A 3 5.77 -2.63 -10.55
C TYR A 3 5.15 -1.22 -10.59
N GLU A 4 4.38 -0.90 -11.64
CA GLU A 4 3.90 0.48 -11.91
C GLU A 4 2.79 0.96 -10.96
N THR A 5 1.94 0.03 -10.54
CA THR A 5 0.78 0.32 -9.68
C THR A 5 1.11 0.28 -8.19
N ILE A 6 2.36 -0.06 -7.81
CA ILE A 6 2.75 -0.21 -6.40
C ILE A 6 2.38 1.00 -5.56
N PHE A 7 1.58 0.77 -4.52
CA PHE A 7 1.08 1.81 -3.63
C PHE A 7 1.42 1.56 -2.15
N GLY A 8 1.98 0.40 -1.83
CA GLY A 8 2.48 0.06 -0.50
C GLY A 8 3.78 0.77 -0.12
N GLY A 9 4.16 0.63 1.15
CA GLY A 9 5.35 1.25 1.74
C GLY A 9 5.04 2.59 2.42
N VAL A 10 5.10 3.70 1.67
CA VAL A 10 4.79 5.04 2.19
C VAL A 10 3.97 5.80 1.16
N CYS A 11 2.76 6.21 1.54
CA CYS A 11 1.89 7.10 0.77
C CYS A 11 1.48 8.30 1.63
N GLY A 12 1.09 9.39 0.98
CA GLY A 12 0.63 10.61 1.63
C GLY A 12 -0.67 11.09 1.00
N LEU A 13 -1.70 11.26 1.82
CA LEU A 13 -3.01 11.74 1.41
C LEU A 13 -3.52 12.78 2.40
N THR A 14 -4.27 13.75 1.92
CA THR A 14 -5.09 14.61 2.77
C THR A 14 -6.30 13.84 3.30
N GLU A 15 -6.88 14.31 4.40
CA GLU A 15 -8.11 13.73 4.96
C GLU A 15 -9.23 13.64 3.91
N LYS A 16 -9.41 14.71 3.12
CA LYS A 16 -10.42 14.76 2.07
C LYS A 16 -10.21 13.66 1.02
N GLN A 17 -8.98 13.49 0.54
CA GLN A 17 -8.64 12.45 -0.44
C GLN A 17 -8.86 11.04 0.10
N PHE A 18 -8.52 10.82 1.38
CA PHE A 18 -8.77 9.53 2.03
C PHE A 18 -10.27 9.21 2.12
N ARG A 19 -11.09 10.20 2.51
CA ARG A 19 -12.54 10.07 2.55
C ARG A 19 -13.16 9.85 1.17
N GLU A 20 -12.64 10.54 0.14
CA GLU A 20 -13.10 10.41 -1.25
C GLU A 20 -12.77 9.04 -1.87
N ALA A 21 -11.71 8.38 -1.41
CA ALA A 21 -11.40 6.98 -1.74
C ALA A 21 -12.19 5.95 -0.90
N ASN A 22 -13.07 6.40 0.01
CA ASN A 22 -13.73 5.56 1.01
C ASN A 22 -12.75 4.74 1.87
N GLY A 23 -11.57 5.31 2.15
CA GLY A 23 -10.53 4.67 2.95
C GLY A 23 -10.05 3.31 2.42
N TYR A 24 -9.31 2.59 3.29
CA TYR A 24 -8.85 1.22 3.02
C TYR A 24 -9.98 0.19 3.18
N SER A 25 -9.86 -0.93 2.48
CA SER A 25 -10.78 -2.05 2.66
C SER A 25 -10.52 -2.79 3.99
N ASN A 26 -11.60 -3.12 4.70
CA ASN A 26 -11.54 -3.89 5.94
C ASN A 26 -11.56 -5.42 5.72
N THR A 27 -11.53 -5.89 4.47
CA THR A 27 -11.62 -7.33 4.14
C THR A 27 -10.26 -8.04 4.13
N TYR A 28 -9.16 -7.28 4.07
CA TYR A 28 -7.81 -7.83 4.04
C TYR A 28 -7.33 -8.09 5.47
N LEU A 29 -7.43 -9.34 5.90
CA LEU A 29 -6.92 -9.80 7.19
C LEU A 29 -5.66 -10.62 6.97
N GLY A 30 -4.50 -9.99 7.15
CA GLY A 30 -3.20 -10.63 6.91
C GLY A 30 -2.29 -9.76 6.05
N TRP A 31 -1.38 -10.41 5.32
CA TRP A 31 -0.40 -9.72 4.48
C TRP A 31 -0.78 -9.85 3.01
N GLY A 32 -0.94 -8.70 2.34
CA GLY A 32 -1.06 -8.57 0.89
C GLY A 32 -2.46 -8.19 0.39
N GLY A 33 -2.48 -7.40 -0.68
CA GLY A 33 -3.67 -7.04 -1.47
C GLY A 33 -4.38 -5.74 -1.04
N GLU A 34 -4.17 -5.27 0.19
CA GLU A 34 -4.80 -4.05 0.71
C GLU A 34 -4.31 -2.79 0.00
N ASP A 35 -3.00 -2.67 -0.22
CA ASP A 35 -2.39 -1.53 -0.89
C ASP A 35 -2.69 -1.47 -2.39
N ASP A 36 -2.83 -2.63 -3.06
CA ASP A 36 -3.27 -2.70 -4.46
C ASP A 36 -4.77 -2.36 -4.61
N ASP A 37 -5.62 -2.80 -3.67
CA ASP A 37 -7.04 -2.40 -3.62
C ASP A 37 -7.18 -0.88 -3.46
N PHE A 38 -6.37 -0.29 -2.58
CA PHE A 38 -6.40 1.14 -2.36
C PHE A 38 -5.88 1.94 -3.57
N TYR A 39 -4.90 1.42 -4.32
CA TYR A 39 -4.50 2.01 -5.59
C TYR A 39 -5.68 2.12 -6.57
N GLU A 40 -6.46 1.05 -6.72
CA GLU A 40 -7.63 1.05 -7.60
C GLU A 40 -8.71 2.02 -7.08
N ARG A 41 -8.97 2.08 -5.77
CA ARG A 41 -9.90 3.07 -5.19
C ARG A 41 -9.50 4.51 -5.52
N VAL A 42 -8.22 4.85 -5.33
CA VAL A 42 -7.70 6.19 -5.66
C VAL A 42 -7.89 6.52 -7.14
N LYS A 43 -7.67 5.54 -8.02
CA LYS A 43 -7.89 5.67 -9.47
C LYS A 43 -9.37 5.84 -9.81
N PHE A 44 -10.26 5.08 -9.18
CA PHE A 44 -11.72 5.20 -9.36
C PHE A 44 -12.26 6.55 -8.86
N SER A 45 -11.68 7.11 -7.80
CA SER A 45 -11.96 8.47 -7.33
C SER A 45 -11.36 9.58 -8.21
N LYS A 46 -10.81 9.24 -9.39
CA LYS A 46 -10.23 10.16 -10.38
C LYS A 46 -9.09 11.02 -9.83
N MET A 47 -8.43 10.57 -8.76
CA MET A 47 -7.29 11.27 -8.18
C MET A 47 -6.00 10.95 -8.95
N LYS A 48 -5.09 11.92 -9.01
CA LYS A 48 -3.77 11.73 -9.64
C LYS A 48 -2.76 11.26 -8.61
N ILE A 49 -2.08 10.17 -8.92
CA ILE A 49 -0.98 9.65 -8.11
C ILE A 49 0.31 10.33 -8.56
N PHE A 50 0.99 11.00 -7.63
CA PHE A 50 2.25 11.67 -7.88
C PHE A 50 3.40 10.91 -7.22
N ARG A 51 4.43 10.58 -8.01
CA ARG A 51 5.63 9.89 -7.53
C ARG A 51 6.87 10.72 -7.81
N LYS A 52 7.68 10.96 -6.78
CA LYS A 52 8.97 11.64 -6.91
C LYS A 52 10.00 10.70 -7.56
N THR A 53 11.02 11.27 -8.18
CA THR A 53 12.06 10.48 -8.85
C THR A 53 12.91 9.71 -7.83
N LEU A 54 13.46 8.58 -8.27
CA LEU A 54 14.30 7.71 -7.43
C LEU A 54 15.62 8.38 -6.97
N LYS A 55 15.98 9.55 -7.51
CA LYS A 55 17.15 10.31 -7.05
C LYS A 55 16.94 10.93 -5.67
N ILE A 56 15.70 11.33 -5.37
CA ILE A 56 15.33 12.06 -4.14
C ILE A 56 14.46 11.24 -3.18
N ALA A 57 13.62 10.32 -3.68
CA ALA A 57 12.68 9.56 -2.89
C ALA A 57 13.15 8.11 -2.68
N ARG A 58 14.29 7.94 -2.01
CA ARG A 58 14.84 6.63 -1.63
C ARG A 58 14.46 6.31 -0.20
N TYR A 59 13.98 5.08 0.02
CA TYR A 59 13.58 4.58 1.33
C TYR A 59 14.40 3.33 1.65
N ALA A 60 14.69 3.14 2.94
CA ALA A 60 15.33 1.94 3.45
C ALA A 60 14.41 1.31 4.50
N SER A 61 14.09 0.02 4.33
CA SER A 61 13.41 -0.76 5.36
C SER A 61 14.40 -1.15 6.44
N LEU A 62 13.95 -1.13 7.70
CA LEU A 62 14.72 -1.72 8.79
C LEU A 62 14.84 -3.24 8.56
N LYS A 63 15.90 -3.83 9.10
CA LYS A 63 16.08 -5.29 9.01
C LYS A 63 14.95 -5.97 9.78
N HIS A 64 14.14 -6.76 9.07
CA HIS A 64 13.12 -7.60 9.68
C HIS A 64 13.70 -8.98 10.00
N VAL A 65 13.51 -9.44 11.24
CA VAL A 65 13.74 -10.85 11.58
C VAL A 65 12.64 -11.64 10.87
N LYS A 66 13.02 -12.50 9.92
CA LYS A 66 12.06 -13.39 9.25
C LYS A 66 11.50 -14.32 10.32
N ASN A 67 10.20 -14.21 10.59
CA ASN A 67 9.53 -15.19 11.45
C ASN A 67 9.40 -16.49 10.66
N THR A 68 10.30 -17.43 10.90
CA THR A 68 10.36 -18.75 10.24
C THR A 68 9.33 -19.74 10.78
N LYS A 69 8.54 -19.37 11.79
CA LYS A 69 7.46 -20.24 12.28
C LYS A 69 6.39 -20.36 11.19
N GLN A 70 6.21 -21.56 10.66
CA GLN A 70 5.12 -21.86 9.71
C GLN A 70 3.79 -21.44 10.34
N ARG A 71 3.00 -20.64 9.62
CA ARG A 71 1.66 -20.29 10.06
C ARG A 71 0.78 -21.52 9.86
N ASN A 72 0.54 -22.28 10.93
CA ASN A 72 -0.49 -23.31 10.96
C ASN A 72 -1.86 -22.62 10.84
N HIS A 73 -2.31 -22.36 9.61
CA HIS A 73 -3.70 -22.05 9.36
C HIS A 73 -4.44 -23.39 9.41
N ALA A 74 -5.10 -23.67 10.53
CA ALA A 74 -6.11 -24.71 10.57
C ALA A 74 -7.18 -24.36 9.53
N LYS A 75 -7.47 -25.33 8.65
CA LYS A 75 -8.54 -25.25 7.65
C LYS A 75 -9.90 -25.06 8.30
#